data_AF-A0A382W198-F1
#
_entry.id   AF-A0A382W198-F1
#
_cell.length_a   1.000
_cell.length_b   1.000
_cell.length_c   1.000
_cell.angle_alpha   90.00
_cell.angle_beta   90.00
_cell.angle_gamma   90.00
#
_symmetry.space_group_name_H-M   'P 1'
#
loop_
_entity.id
_entity.type
_entity.pdbx_description
1 polymer ?
#
loop_
_entity_poly.entity_id
_entity_poly.type
_entity_poly.pdbx_seq_one_letter_code
_entity_poly.pdbx_strand_id
1 'polypeptide(L)'
;MKKILTFGLIITILSSCGNSGSGELIGTQDRTTWNPTDPYGMVYIPQGSFVMGPSDQDVPWANITAAKTVSVGSFYMDETEITNNEYRQFTDWVRDSIAHRILGDAGIEGHLLEEDEYGNFIDPPIINWKEKIRWDEQEIREILEEEMYFSEHERFNSQREFDTRKFIYLYQEMDLNKAARKANREGNAPGKRDRSHFL
;
A
#
# COMPACT_ATOMS: atom_id res chain seq x y z
N MET A 1 60.44 32.72 36.36
CA MET A 1 60.33 31.29 35.97
C MET A 1 59.03 30.62 36.42
N LYS A 2 58.49 30.89 37.63
CA LYS A 2 57.22 30.30 38.10
C LYS A 2 55.98 30.64 37.22
N LYS A 3 55.90 31.87 36.68
CA LYS A 3 54.78 32.31 35.81
C LYS A 3 54.77 31.67 34.40
N ILE A 4 55.92 31.16 33.94
CA ILE A 4 56.05 30.51 32.62
C ILE A 4 55.61 29.04 32.74
N LEU A 5 55.95 28.38 33.85
CA LEU A 5 55.48 27.04 34.19
C LEU A 5 53.96 26.97 34.35
N THR A 6 53.34 27.98 34.96
CA THR A 6 51.87 28.02 35.11
C THR A 6 51.15 28.24 33.79
N PHE A 7 51.72 29.01 32.86
CA PHE A 7 51.14 29.20 31.52
C PHE A 7 51.27 27.94 30.66
N GLY A 8 52.40 27.22 30.74
CA GLY A 8 52.59 25.95 30.05
C GLY A 8 51.62 24.86 30.50
N LEU A 9 51.31 24.79 31.80
CA LEU A 9 50.35 23.83 32.37
C LEU A 9 48.91 24.09 31.91
N ILE A 10 48.53 25.36 31.76
CA ILE A 10 47.19 25.72 31.28
C ILE A 10 47.02 25.32 29.81
N ILE A 11 48.06 25.49 29.00
CA ILE A 11 48.06 25.10 27.59
C ILE A 11 47.93 23.58 27.44
N THR A 12 48.63 22.78 28.25
CA THR A 12 48.53 21.31 28.18
C THR A 12 47.16 20.79 28.66
N ILE A 13 46.52 21.44 29.62
CA ILE A 13 45.16 21.09 30.05
C ILE A 13 44.13 21.41 28.95
N LEU A 14 44.28 22.54 28.26
CA LEU A 14 43.40 22.93 27.14
C LEU A 14 43.54 21.99 25.93
N SER A 15 44.74 21.47 25.65
CA SER A 15 44.95 20.50 24.55
C SER A 15 44.48 19.08 24.88
N SER A 16 44.23 18.75 26.16
CA SER A 16 43.78 17.42 26.58
C SER A 16 42.25 17.22 26.48
N CYS A 17 41.49 18.28 26.17
CA CYS A 17 40.04 18.22 26.00
C CYS A 17 39.65 18.22 24.52
N GLY A 18 40.28 17.37 23.72
CA GLY A 18 39.87 17.05 22.36
C GLY A 18 39.07 15.76 22.36
N ASN A 19 37.81 15.80 22.80
CA ASN A 19 36.92 14.65 22.69
C ASN A 19 36.55 14.47 21.21
N SER A 20 37.39 13.80 20.43
CA SER A 20 37.05 13.33 19.08
C SER A 20 36.12 12.11 19.21
N GLY A 21 34.96 12.33 19.82
CA GLY A 21 33.89 11.36 19.99
C GLY A 21 33.12 11.11 18.69
N SER A 22 33.81 11.01 17.57
CA SER A 22 33.26 10.40 16.36
C SER A 22 33.70 8.94 16.39
N GLY A 23 32.85 8.07 16.94
CA GLY A 23 33.05 6.64 16.79
C GLY A 23 33.20 6.28 15.30
N GLU A 24 34.00 5.28 14.99
CA GLU A 24 34.35 4.82 13.63
C GLU A 24 33.12 4.42 12.75
N LEU A 25 31.91 4.48 13.29
CA LEU A 25 30.64 4.16 12.65
C LEU A 25 29.57 5.19 13.02
N ILE A 26 29.57 6.34 12.34
CA ILE A 26 28.56 7.41 12.50
C ILE A 26 27.31 7.24 11.61
N GLY A 27 27.25 6.18 10.80
CA GLY A 27 26.15 5.97 9.84
C GLY A 27 26.16 6.96 8.67
N THR A 28 25.20 6.84 7.76
CA THR A 28 25.03 7.78 6.64
C THR A 28 24.46 9.10 7.16
N GLN A 29 25.22 10.19 7.02
CA GLN A 29 24.95 11.49 7.65
C GLN A 29 23.81 12.30 7.02
N ASP A 30 23.18 11.80 5.95
CA ASP A 30 22.05 12.44 5.28
C ASP A 30 20.85 11.49 5.19
N ARG A 31 20.44 10.93 6.34
CA ARG A 31 19.14 10.27 6.39
C ARG A 31 18.06 11.33 6.35
N THR A 32 17.23 11.28 5.30
CA THR A 32 15.98 12.03 5.28
C THR A 32 15.21 11.72 6.55
N THR A 33 14.85 12.77 7.30
CA THR A 33 13.96 12.63 8.44
C THR A 33 12.62 12.15 7.90
N TRP A 34 12.30 10.88 8.15
CA TRP A 34 11.01 10.32 7.80
C TRP A 34 9.94 10.98 8.67
N ASN A 35 9.28 11.99 8.13
CA ASN A 35 8.06 12.52 8.71
C ASN A 35 6.91 11.78 8.03
N PRO A 36 6.20 10.87 8.73
CA PRO A 36 4.99 10.31 8.18
C PRO A 36 3.97 11.45 8.12
N THR A 37 3.88 12.12 6.98
CA THR A 37 2.71 12.94 6.66
C THR A 37 1.51 12.01 6.65
N ASP A 38 0.48 12.43 7.35
CA ASP A 38 -0.84 11.84 7.31
C ASP A 38 -1.34 11.76 5.86
N PRO A 39 -1.86 10.60 5.43
CA PRO A 39 -2.51 10.48 4.14
C PRO A 39 -3.68 11.47 4.05
N TYR A 40 -3.93 11.99 2.86
CA TYR A 40 -5.02 12.94 2.64
C TYR A 40 -6.38 12.33 3.02
N GLY A 41 -7.18 13.06 3.80
CA GLY A 41 -8.50 12.60 4.26
C GLY A 41 -8.46 11.57 5.40
N MET A 42 -7.28 11.30 5.98
CA MET A 42 -7.12 10.37 7.10
C MET A 42 -6.50 11.05 8.32
N VAL A 43 -6.85 10.55 9.50
CA VAL A 43 -6.31 10.97 10.80
C VAL A 43 -5.47 9.87 11.42
N TYR A 44 -4.38 10.26 12.09
CA TYR A 44 -3.53 9.33 12.82
C TYR A 44 -4.14 8.97 14.19
N ILE A 45 -4.37 7.68 14.41
CA ILE A 45 -4.83 7.14 15.70
C ILE A 45 -3.62 6.57 16.45
N PRO A 46 -3.26 7.13 17.63
CA PRO A 46 -2.12 6.63 18.39
C PRO A 46 -2.40 5.25 18.97
N GLN A 47 -1.33 4.49 19.18
CA GLN A 47 -1.43 3.19 19.86
C GLN A 47 -1.99 3.38 21.27
N GLY A 48 -2.84 2.46 21.70
CA GLY A 48 -3.48 2.56 23.00
C GLY A 48 -4.30 1.34 23.34
N SER A 49 -4.88 1.37 24.53
CA SER A 49 -5.83 0.36 24.99
C SER A 49 -7.11 1.05 25.40
N PHE A 50 -8.25 0.49 25.00
CA PHE A 50 -9.57 0.98 25.39
C PHE A 50 -10.47 -0.18 25.77
N VAL A 51 -11.52 0.11 26.53
CA VAL A 51 -12.54 -0.87 26.90
C VAL A 51 -13.58 -0.92 25.79
N MET A 52 -13.58 -2.02 25.03
CA MET A 52 -14.55 -2.28 23.96
C MET A 52 -15.77 -2.97 24.54
N GLY A 53 -16.95 -2.43 24.25
CA GLY A 53 -18.24 -2.99 24.68
C GLY A 53 -19.06 -2.01 25.50
N PRO A 54 -20.27 -2.43 25.93
CA PRO A 54 -21.19 -1.56 26.65
C PRO A 54 -20.59 -1.13 27.99
N SER A 55 -20.61 0.18 28.23
CA SER A 55 -20.20 0.76 29.52
C SER A 55 -21.37 0.87 30.51
N ASP A 56 -22.61 0.84 30.00
CA ASP A 56 -23.84 0.95 30.78
C ASP A 56 -24.72 -0.31 30.61
N GLN A 57 -25.35 -0.77 31.68
CA GLN A 57 -26.35 -1.85 31.65
C GLN A 57 -27.73 -1.23 31.48
N ASP A 58 -28.34 -1.25 30.29
CA ASP A 58 -29.73 -0.73 30.22
C ASP A 58 -30.68 -1.37 29.21
N VAL A 59 -30.51 -2.67 28.92
CA VAL A 59 -31.64 -3.47 28.44
C VAL A 59 -31.56 -4.90 29.01
N PRO A 60 -32.44 -5.28 29.96
CA PRO A 60 -32.60 -6.67 30.34
C PRO A 60 -32.98 -7.48 29.09
N TRP A 61 -32.28 -8.57 28.81
CA TRP A 61 -32.45 -9.47 27.66
C TRP A 61 -31.81 -9.06 26.32
N ALA A 62 -31.05 -7.97 26.23
CA ALA A 62 -30.08 -7.85 25.13
C ALA A 62 -28.96 -8.87 25.39
N ASN A 63 -28.53 -9.62 24.37
CA ASN A 63 -27.43 -10.57 24.49
C ASN A 63 -26.11 -9.78 24.67
N ILE A 64 -25.81 -9.37 25.90
CA ILE A 64 -24.74 -8.40 26.20
C ILE A 64 -23.39 -9.08 26.02
N THR A 65 -22.66 -8.73 24.97
CA THR A 65 -21.23 -9.06 24.89
C THR A 65 -20.49 -8.36 26.03
N ALA A 66 -19.76 -9.11 26.85
CA ALA A 66 -18.98 -8.55 27.96
C ALA A 66 -17.95 -7.54 27.44
N ALA A 67 -17.80 -6.43 28.18
CA ALA A 67 -16.76 -5.44 27.88
C ALA A 67 -15.37 -6.07 28.01
N LYS A 68 -14.49 -5.82 27.03
CA LYS A 68 -13.13 -6.36 26.96
C LYS A 68 -12.15 -5.23 26.70
N THR A 69 -11.03 -5.23 27.43
CA THR A 69 -9.93 -4.32 27.13
C THR A 69 -9.19 -4.82 25.90
N VAL A 70 -9.17 -4.01 24.85
CA VAL A 70 -8.47 -4.29 23.60
C VAL A 70 -7.32 -3.29 23.45
N SER A 71 -6.14 -3.82 23.13
CA SER A 71 -4.97 -3.02 22.76
C SER A 71 -4.86 -3.01 21.24
N VAL A 72 -4.79 -1.82 20.65
CA VAL A 72 -4.67 -1.62 19.20
C VAL A 72 -3.37 -0.87 18.92
N GLY A 73 -2.64 -1.32 17.90
CA GLY A 73 -1.47 -0.60 17.39
C GLY A 73 -1.87 0.76 16.79
N SER A 74 -0.91 1.61 16.47
CA SER A 74 -1.21 2.84 15.75
C SER A 74 -1.60 2.56 14.30
N PHE A 75 -2.59 3.30 13.79
CA PHE A 75 -3.08 3.19 12.41
C PHE A 75 -3.73 4.51 11.97
N TYR A 76 -4.07 4.60 10.69
CA TYR A 76 -4.81 5.74 10.13
C TYR A 76 -6.28 5.37 9.93
N MET A 77 -7.18 6.32 10.19
CA MET A 77 -8.62 6.17 9.98
C MET A 77 -9.11 7.33 9.12
N ASP A 78 -10.07 7.08 8.23
CA ASP A 78 -10.70 8.15 7.44
C ASP A 78 -11.34 9.19 8.37
N GLU A 79 -11.17 10.48 8.07
CA GLU A 79 -11.76 11.58 8.84
C GLU A 79 -13.29 11.60 8.71
N THR A 80 -13.79 11.27 7.52
CA THR A 80 -15.22 11.23 7.18
C THR A 80 -15.58 9.91 6.52
N GLU A 81 -16.86 9.57 6.55
CA GLU A 81 -17.37 8.46 5.73
C GLU A 81 -17.12 8.71 4.24
N ILE A 82 -16.96 7.64 3.47
CA ILE A 82 -16.72 7.70 2.03
C ILE A 82 -17.90 8.41 1.35
N THR A 83 -17.62 9.49 0.64
CA THR A 83 -18.62 10.25 -0.10
C THR A 83 -19.04 9.53 -1.38
N ASN A 84 -20.24 9.83 -1.87
CA ASN A 84 -20.72 9.32 -3.16
C ASN A 84 -19.77 9.63 -4.33
N ASN A 85 -19.01 10.73 -4.26
CA ASN A 85 -18.08 11.10 -5.32
C ASN A 85 -16.79 10.26 -5.28
N GLU A 86 -16.25 10.01 -4.09
CA GLU A 86 -15.09 9.13 -3.89
C GLU A 86 -15.44 7.69 -4.27
N TYR A 87 -16.65 7.23 -3.92
CA TYR A 87 -17.11 5.91 -4.33
C TYR A 87 -17.22 5.79 -5.86
N ARG A 88 -17.65 6.86 -6.56
CA ARG A 88 -17.66 6.88 -8.03
C ARG A 88 -16.26 6.75 -8.61
N GLN A 89 -15.29 7.46 -8.05
CA GLN A 89 -13.89 7.34 -8.46
C GLN A 89 -13.42 5.88 -8.35
N PHE A 90 -13.71 5.21 -7.23
CA PHE A 90 -13.41 3.78 -7.08
C PHE A 90 -14.09 2.93 -8.17
N THR A 91 -15.39 3.13 -8.42
CA THR A 91 -16.09 2.36 -9.46
C THR A 91 -15.54 2.61 -10.87
N ASP A 92 -15.10 3.84 -11.16
CA ASP A 92 -14.45 4.17 -12.44
C ASP A 92 -13.10 3.44 -12.58
N TRP A 93 -12.30 3.37 -11.52
CA TRP A 93 -11.06 2.58 -11.52
C TRP A 93 -11.32 1.09 -11.72
N VAL A 94 -12.36 0.54 -11.10
CA VAL A 94 -12.75 -0.87 -11.28
C VAL A 94 -13.19 -1.11 -12.72
N ARG A 95 -14.07 -0.26 -13.27
CA ARG A 95 -14.49 -0.31 -14.68
C ARG A 95 -13.28 -0.30 -15.61
N ASP A 96 -12.38 0.67 -15.43
CA ASP A 96 -11.22 0.84 -16.31
C ASP A 96 -10.24 -0.34 -16.16
N SER A 97 -10.05 -0.87 -14.94
CA SER A 97 -9.22 -2.07 -14.72
C SER A 97 -9.71 -3.29 -15.51
N ILE A 98 -11.02 -3.50 -15.53
CA ILE A 98 -11.66 -4.62 -16.23
C ILE A 98 -11.55 -4.39 -17.74
N ALA A 99 -11.81 -3.16 -18.19
CA ALA A 99 -11.65 -2.80 -19.60
C ALA A 99 -10.22 -3.02 -20.10
N HIS A 100 -9.20 -2.59 -19.35
CA HIS A 100 -7.79 -2.85 -19.72
C HIS A 100 -7.47 -4.34 -19.85
N ARG A 101 -8.01 -5.17 -18.95
CA ARG A 101 -7.85 -6.64 -19.03
C ARG A 101 -8.47 -7.20 -20.29
N ILE A 102 -9.74 -6.87 -20.54
CA ILE A 102 -10.47 -7.35 -21.72
C ILE A 102 -9.77 -6.93 -23.01
N LEU A 103 -9.36 -5.67 -23.12
CA LEU A 103 -8.72 -5.15 -24.33
C LEU A 103 -7.35 -5.80 -24.57
N GLY A 104 -6.57 -6.00 -23.50
CA GLY A 104 -5.30 -6.70 -23.62
C GLY A 104 -5.47 -8.17 -24.00
N ASP A 105 -6.44 -8.87 -23.39
CA ASP A 105 -6.74 -10.27 -23.72
C ASP A 105 -7.30 -10.42 -25.15
N ALA A 106 -7.98 -9.40 -25.67
CA ALA A 106 -8.42 -9.31 -27.06
C ALA A 106 -7.28 -8.99 -28.06
N GLY A 107 -6.07 -8.75 -27.58
CA GLY A 107 -4.89 -8.49 -28.40
C GLY A 107 -4.67 -7.02 -28.78
N ILE A 108 -5.35 -6.06 -28.13
CA ILE A 108 -5.08 -4.64 -28.33
C ILE A 108 -3.82 -4.26 -27.56
N GLU A 109 -2.80 -3.86 -28.30
CA GLU A 109 -1.50 -3.50 -27.76
C GLU A 109 -1.57 -2.32 -26.77
N GLY A 110 -0.70 -2.36 -25.76
CA GLY A 110 -0.47 -1.24 -24.84
C GLY A 110 -1.31 -1.28 -23.56
N HIS A 111 -2.39 -2.07 -23.47
CA HIS A 111 -3.22 -2.14 -22.26
C HIS A 111 -2.63 -3.03 -21.14
N LEU A 112 -1.82 -4.03 -21.50
CA LEU A 112 -1.16 -4.96 -20.58
C LEU A 112 0.36 -4.91 -20.74
N LEU A 113 1.08 -5.05 -19.62
CA LEU A 113 2.51 -5.20 -19.53
C LEU A 113 2.80 -6.69 -19.33
N GLU A 114 3.35 -7.30 -20.38
CA GLU A 114 3.72 -8.72 -20.40
C GLU A 114 5.20 -8.93 -20.06
N GLU A 115 6.02 -7.88 -20.12
CA GLU A 115 7.47 -7.94 -19.91
C GLU A 115 7.91 -6.92 -18.86
N ASP A 116 8.91 -7.31 -18.05
CA ASP A 116 9.59 -6.40 -17.12
C ASP A 116 10.70 -5.58 -17.80
N GLU A 117 11.32 -4.66 -17.06
CA GLU A 117 12.43 -3.82 -17.56
C GLU A 117 13.65 -4.63 -18.04
N TYR A 118 13.76 -5.90 -17.62
CA TYR A 118 14.87 -6.80 -17.94
C TYR A 118 14.49 -7.83 -19.02
N GLY A 119 13.29 -7.74 -19.61
CA GLY A 119 12.78 -8.65 -20.64
C GLY A 119 12.33 -10.01 -20.10
N ASN A 120 12.06 -10.14 -18.80
CA ASN A 120 11.42 -11.34 -18.25
C ASN A 120 9.90 -11.26 -18.42
N PHE A 121 9.29 -12.38 -18.80
CA PHE A 121 7.84 -12.50 -18.93
C PHE A 121 7.14 -12.44 -17.57
N ILE A 122 6.09 -11.63 -17.48
CA ILE A 122 5.26 -11.44 -16.29
C ILE A 122 3.96 -12.24 -16.48
N ASP A 123 3.77 -13.29 -15.67
CA ASP A 123 2.55 -14.10 -15.66
C ASP A 123 1.91 -14.07 -14.25
N PRO A 124 0.69 -13.52 -14.08
CA PRO A 124 -0.17 -12.90 -15.10
C PRO A 124 0.30 -11.48 -15.48
N PRO A 125 -0.01 -11.00 -16.69
CA PRO A 125 0.39 -9.66 -17.13
C PRO A 125 -0.22 -8.57 -16.24
N ILE A 126 0.45 -7.43 -16.15
CA ILE A 126 0.03 -6.30 -15.28
C ILE A 126 -0.67 -5.23 -16.13
N ILE A 127 -1.67 -4.55 -15.57
CA ILE A 127 -2.37 -3.46 -16.28
C ILE A 127 -1.43 -2.27 -16.50
N ASN A 128 -1.38 -1.78 -17.74
CA ASN A 128 -0.70 -0.54 -18.06
C ASN A 128 -1.64 0.67 -17.92
N TRP A 129 -1.59 1.30 -16.74
CA TRP A 129 -2.39 2.51 -16.44
C TRP A 129 -1.96 3.77 -17.20
N LYS A 130 -0.86 3.73 -17.95
CA LYS A 130 -0.42 4.87 -18.77
C LYS A 130 -1.19 4.96 -20.09
N GLU A 131 -1.62 3.82 -20.61
CA GLU A 131 -2.41 3.78 -21.84
C GLU A 131 -3.84 4.24 -21.57
N LYS A 132 -4.44 4.98 -22.49
CA LYS A 132 -5.80 5.51 -22.31
C LYS A 132 -6.78 4.69 -23.12
N ILE A 133 -7.87 4.26 -22.48
CA ILE A 133 -8.95 3.57 -23.18
C ILE A 133 -9.70 4.57 -24.08
N ARG A 134 -9.69 4.31 -25.39
CA ARG A 134 -10.45 5.10 -26.38
C ARG A 134 -11.85 4.53 -26.56
N TRP A 135 -12.76 4.89 -25.66
CA TRP A 135 -14.15 4.41 -25.63
C TRP A 135 -14.98 4.69 -26.91
N ASP A 136 -14.55 5.67 -27.70
CA ASP A 136 -15.25 6.10 -28.92
C ASP A 136 -14.81 5.33 -30.18
N GLU A 137 -13.71 4.58 -30.11
CA GLU A 137 -13.18 3.82 -31.24
C GLU A 137 -14.02 2.57 -31.50
N GLN A 138 -14.32 2.29 -32.77
CA GLN A 138 -15.27 1.25 -33.15
C GLN A 138 -14.83 -0.15 -32.69
N GLU A 139 -13.57 -0.51 -32.89
CA GLU A 139 -13.01 -1.81 -32.51
C GLU A 139 -13.07 -2.03 -30.99
N ILE A 140 -12.58 -1.04 -30.22
CA ILE A 140 -12.65 -1.06 -28.75
C ILE A 140 -14.10 -1.15 -28.29
N ARG A 141 -14.99 -0.37 -28.92
CA ARG A 141 -16.41 -0.37 -28.55
C ARG A 141 -17.04 -1.73 -28.75
N GLU A 142 -16.79 -2.40 -29.87
CA GLU A 142 -17.35 -3.72 -30.16
C GLU A 142 -16.92 -4.76 -29.12
N ILE A 143 -15.63 -4.82 -28.80
CA ILE A 143 -15.08 -5.75 -27.79
C ILE A 143 -15.71 -5.48 -26.42
N LEU A 144 -15.75 -4.22 -26.00
CA LEU A 144 -16.29 -3.87 -24.69
C LEU A 144 -17.80 -4.06 -24.61
N GLU A 145 -18.55 -3.87 -25.70
CA GLU A 145 -20.01 -4.05 -25.75
C GLU A 145 -20.42 -5.49 -25.40
N GLU A 146 -19.67 -6.47 -25.91
CA GLU A 146 -19.90 -7.89 -25.63
C GLU A 146 -19.58 -8.25 -24.17
N GLU A 147 -18.45 -7.74 -23.67
CA GLU A 147 -17.91 -8.17 -22.39
C GLU A 147 -18.35 -7.34 -21.19
N MET A 148 -18.68 -6.05 -21.33
CA MET A 148 -18.97 -5.16 -20.19
C MET A 148 -20.39 -4.62 -20.13
N TYR A 149 -21.15 -4.62 -21.21
CA TYR A 149 -22.47 -4.00 -21.27
C TYR A 149 -23.59 -5.03 -21.25
N PHE A 150 -24.80 -4.58 -20.90
CA PHE A 150 -25.99 -5.39 -21.08
C PHE A 150 -26.22 -5.69 -22.56
N SER A 151 -26.70 -6.90 -22.83
CA SER A 151 -27.17 -7.29 -24.16
C SER A 151 -28.37 -6.43 -24.60
N GLU A 152 -28.60 -6.30 -25.91
CA GLU A 152 -29.64 -5.39 -26.44
C GLU A 152 -31.05 -5.65 -25.86
N HIS A 153 -31.37 -6.90 -25.53
CA HIS A 153 -32.68 -7.30 -25.00
C HIS A 153 -32.83 -7.09 -23.49
N GLU A 154 -31.73 -6.94 -22.73
CA GLU A 154 -31.75 -6.63 -21.30
C GLU A 154 -31.68 -5.12 -21.02
N ARG A 155 -31.36 -4.30 -22.04
CA ARG A 155 -31.23 -2.84 -21.88
C ARG A 155 -32.55 -2.17 -21.55
N PHE A 156 -32.55 -1.37 -20.50
CA PHE A 156 -33.66 -0.48 -20.20
C PHE A 156 -33.63 0.74 -21.12
N ASN A 157 -34.76 1.08 -21.75
CA ASN A 157 -34.91 2.21 -22.68
C ASN A 157 -33.89 2.23 -23.84
N SER A 158 -33.37 1.06 -24.25
CA SER A 158 -32.31 0.95 -25.26
C SER A 158 -31.05 1.78 -24.96
N GLN A 159 -30.85 2.16 -23.68
CA GLN A 159 -29.66 2.89 -23.26
C GLN A 159 -28.52 1.90 -23.04
N ARG A 160 -27.30 2.35 -23.37
CA ARG A 160 -26.10 1.57 -23.14
C ARG A 160 -25.69 1.70 -21.67
N GLU A 161 -25.88 0.63 -20.91
CA GLU A 161 -25.57 0.54 -19.49
C GLU A 161 -24.60 -0.62 -19.21
N PHE A 162 -23.68 -0.40 -18.27
CA PHE A 162 -22.72 -1.42 -17.85
C PHE A 162 -23.42 -2.53 -17.07
N ASP A 163 -23.06 -3.78 -17.37
CA ASP A 163 -23.54 -4.93 -16.61
C ASP A 163 -22.79 -5.04 -15.28
N THR A 164 -23.41 -4.54 -14.21
CA THR A 164 -22.83 -4.56 -12.86
C THR A 164 -22.55 -5.97 -12.35
N ARG A 165 -23.16 -7.01 -12.94
CA ARG A 165 -22.92 -8.42 -12.57
C ARG A 165 -21.50 -8.86 -12.94
N LYS A 166 -20.93 -8.24 -13.96
CA LYS A 166 -19.58 -8.55 -14.47
C LYS A 166 -18.48 -7.79 -13.73
N PHE A 167 -18.82 -6.79 -12.93
CA PHE A 167 -17.87 -6.01 -12.12
C PHE A 167 -17.52 -6.70 -10.82
N ILE A 168 -16.87 -7.86 -10.93
CA ILE A 168 -16.38 -8.63 -9.80
C ILE A 168 -14.94 -8.20 -9.53
N TYR A 169 -14.70 -7.58 -8.38
CA TYR A 169 -13.36 -7.16 -7.99
C TYR A 169 -12.55 -8.35 -7.45
N LEU A 170 -11.29 -8.43 -7.88
CA LEU A 170 -10.31 -9.32 -7.29
C LEU A 170 -9.73 -8.64 -6.06
N TYR A 171 -9.84 -9.28 -4.90
CA TYR A 171 -9.12 -8.88 -3.70
C TYR A 171 -8.07 -9.93 -3.36
N GLN A 172 -6.94 -9.48 -2.82
CA GLN A 172 -5.90 -10.35 -2.33
C GLN A 172 -5.75 -10.11 -0.83
N GLU A 173 -5.79 -11.19 -0.05
CA GLU A 173 -5.50 -11.13 1.37
C GLU A 173 -4.04 -11.52 1.61
N MET A 174 -3.31 -10.68 2.33
CA MET A 174 -1.94 -10.96 2.73
C MET A 174 -1.92 -11.48 4.17
N ASP A 175 -1.65 -12.77 4.34
CA ASP A 175 -1.43 -13.37 5.66
C ASP A 175 -0.04 -13.02 6.19
N LEU A 176 0.03 -11.93 6.97
CA LEU A 176 1.25 -11.44 7.60
C LEU A 176 1.89 -12.46 8.55
N ASN A 177 1.07 -13.21 9.30
CA ASN A 177 1.57 -14.18 10.28
C ASN A 177 2.25 -15.35 9.56
N LYS A 178 1.64 -15.84 8.48
CA LYS A 178 2.24 -16.87 7.64
C LYS A 178 3.49 -16.35 6.93
N ALA A 179 3.47 -15.11 6.43
CA ALA A 179 4.62 -14.50 5.78
C ALA A 179 5.83 -14.30 6.73
N ALA A 180 5.58 -14.00 8.02
CA ALA A 180 6.63 -13.80 9.01
C ALA A 180 7.38 -15.09 9.42
N ARG A 181 6.80 -16.28 9.18
CA ARG A 181 7.43 -17.55 9.55
C ARG A 181 8.62 -17.85 8.63
N LYS A 182 9.83 -17.93 9.21
CA LYS A 182 11.10 -18.19 8.49
C LYS A 182 11.03 -19.40 7.54
N ALA A 183 10.34 -20.48 7.93
CA ALA A 183 10.16 -21.67 7.09
C ALA A 183 9.47 -21.37 5.75
N ASN A 184 8.55 -20.40 5.72
CA ASN A 184 7.84 -19.99 4.50
C ASN A 184 8.68 -19.03 3.63
N ARG A 185 9.76 -18.45 4.19
CA ARG A 185 10.67 -17.54 3.46
C ARG A 185 11.72 -18.29 2.64
N GLU A 186 12.12 -19.49 3.05
CA GLU A 186 13.30 -20.19 2.49
C GLU A 186 12.96 -21.20 1.37
N GLY A 187 11.67 -21.37 1.02
CA GLY A 187 11.20 -22.22 -0.08
C GLY A 187 11.20 -21.53 -1.45
N ASN A 188 10.24 -21.87 -2.34
CA ASN A 188 10.04 -21.25 -3.67
C ASN A 188 9.59 -19.78 -3.66
N ALA A 189 9.87 -19.03 -2.59
CA ALA A 189 9.52 -17.62 -2.52
C ALA A 189 10.36 -16.80 -3.53
N PRO A 190 9.75 -15.83 -4.25
CA PRO A 190 10.49 -14.88 -5.07
C PRO A 190 11.41 -14.07 -4.14
N GLY A 191 12.73 -14.15 -4.35
CA GLY A 191 13.74 -13.55 -3.46
C GLY A 191 14.59 -14.54 -2.66
N LYS A 192 14.76 -15.79 -3.13
CA LYS A 192 15.77 -16.72 -2.60
C LYS A 192 17.14 -16.03 -2.58
N ARG A 193 17.71 -15.83 -1.39
CA ARG A 193 19.13 -15.51 -1.24
C ARG A 193 19.90 -16.82 -1.33
N ASP A 194 20.68 -16.98 -2.39
CA ASP A 194 21.64 -18.08 -2.46
C ASP A 194 22.73 -17.86 -1.39
N ARG A 195 22.74 -18.74 -0.39
CA ARG A 195 23.69 -18.71 0.72
C ARG A 195 24.98 -19.48 0.40
N SER A 196 25.03 -20.19 -0.73
CA SER A 196 26.19 -20.98 -1.15
C SER A 196 27.34 -20.14 -1.70
N HIS A 197 27.08 -18.85 -1.99
CA HIS A 197 28.07 -17.96 -2.59
C HIS A 197 28.92 -17.16 -1.56
N PHE A 198 28.67 -17.36 -0.25
CA PHE A 198 29.31 -16.61 0.84
C PHE A 198 29.99 -17.49 1.91
N LEU A 199 30.23 -18.78 1.62
CA LEU A 199 31.09 -19.66 2.42
C LEU A 199 32.24 -20.19 1.58
#